data_AF-A0AAV9B043-F1
#
_entry.id   AF-A0AAV9B043-F1
#
_cell.length_a   1.000
_cell.length_b   1.000
_cell.length_c   1.000
_cell.angle_alpha   90.00
_cell.angle_beta   90.00
_cell.angle_gamma   90.00
#
_symmetry.space_group_name_H-M   'P 1'
#
loop_
_entity.id
_entity.type
_entity.pdbx_description
1 polymer ?
#
loop_
_entity_poly.entity_id
_entity_poly.type
_entity_poly.pdbx_seq_one_letter_code
_entity_poly.pdbx_strand_id
1 'polypeptide(L)'
;MRSHKTKAQLKSFSQPFLSVSSHSAIAMQASNAFKAAFLRKMLEGLQLGLQTSENMSLAERKEVVKVSSDVAMAFARGGANWSRAIITNLSKEGKTKSLVRTMLGKDVERFNKPSHTSKKVTTKKILKRSYRIRRTVRKSFASGLTRSLVKKRTQVLKRIVPGGDSLNDELSFLGETLDYVVSLKARVDLMQGIANAVDALNRR
;
A
#
# COMPACT_ATOMS: atom_id res chain seq x y z
N MET A 1 69.43 36.72 2.07
CA MET A 1 68.40 37.37 2.90
C MET A 1 67.07 36.63 2.72
N ARG A 2 66.43 36.27 3.85
CA ARG A 2 64.97 36.09 4.09
C ARG A 2 64.18 35.29 3.05
N SER A 3 63.82 34.03 3.34
CA SER A 3 62.57 33.65 4.04
C SER A 3 61.34 34.32 3.45
N HIS A 4 60.41 33.54 2.88
CA HIS A 4 59.07 33.36 3.45
C HIS A 4 58.35 32.17 2.79
N LYS A 5 57.97 31.21 3.65
CA LYS A 5 56.92 30.24 3.42
C LYS A 5 55.58 30.97 3.23
N THR A 6 54.71 30.43 2.37
CA THR A 6 53.26 30.38 2.67
C THR A 6 52.64 29.12 2.06
N LYS A 7 52.30 28.19 2.95
CA LYS A 7 51.28 27.16 2.76
C LYS A 7 49.91 27.81 3.01
N ALA A 8 48.92 27.48 2.19
CA ALA A 8 47.49 27.49 2.51
C ALA A 8 46.90 26.28 1.74
N GLN A 9 46.44 25.14 2.30
CA GLN A 9 45.35 24.91 3.28
C GLN A 9 44.10 25.68 2.84
N LEU A 10 43.10 25.07 2.20
CA LEU A 10 41.99 24.24 2.73
C LEU A 10 40.97 24.14 1.54
N LYS A 11 40.00 23.23 1.37
CA LYS A 11 39.25 22.34 2.24
C LYS A 11 38.39 21.45 1.32
N SER A 12 38.37 20.14 1.60
CA SER A 12 37.23 19.23 1.51
C SER A 12 36.07 19.53 0.54
N PHE A 13 35.94 18.72 -0.52
CA PHE A 13 34.65 18.33 -1.08
C PHE A 13 34.31 16.91 -0.60
N SER A 14 34.08 16.78 0.71
CA SER A 14 33.31 15.65 1.24
C SER A 14 31.89 16.16 1.41
N GLN A 15 31.03 15.83 0.46
CA GLN A 15 29.59 16.02 0.60
C GLN A 15 29.09 14.88 1.50
N PRO A 16 28.62 15.15 2.73
CA PRO A 16 27.83 14.17 3.46
C PRO A 16 26.50 14.04 2.72
N PHE A 17 26.20 12.85 2.21
CA PHE A 17 24.86 12.50 1.77
C PHE A 17 23.96 12.59 3.01
N LEU A 18 23.24 13.71 3.08
CA LEU A 18 22.43 14.13 4.21
C LEU A 18 21.41 13.04 4.57
N SER A 19 21.52 12.61 5.84
CA SER A 19 20.46 12.13 6.71
C SER A 19 19.05 12.23 6.10
N VAL A 20 18.50 11.07 5.75
CA VAL A 20 17.07 10.94 5.42
C VAL A 20 16.30 11.21 6.71
N SER A 21 15.76 12.42 6.78
CA SER A 21 14.98 12.99 7.86
C SER A 21 13.89 12.04 8.38
N SER A 22 13.86 11.85 9.70
CA SER A 22 12.93 11.02 10.48
C SER A 22 11.43 11.27 10.19
N HIS A 23 11.09 12.36 9.50
CA HIS A 23 9.74 12.69 9.08
C HIS A 23 9.19 11.80 7.94
N SER A 24 10.04 11.28 7.06
CA SER A 24 9.60 10.35 6.00
C SER A 24 9.24 8.97 6.54
N ALA A 25 9.90 8.55 7.64
CA ALA A 25 9.63 7.29 8.32
C ALA A 25 8.26 7.27 9.03
N ILE A 26 7.81 8.41 9.56
CA ILE A 26 6.51 8.55 10.21
C ILE A 26 5.36 8.46 9.18
N ALA A 27 5.56 8.98 7.97
CA ALA A 27 4.56 8.96 6.90
C ALA A 27 4.29 7.56 6.31
N MET A 28 5.18 6.59 6.53
CA MET A 28 5.08 5.22 5.99
C MET A 28 4.74 4.16 7.06
N GLN A 29 4.17 4.57 8.19
CA GLN A 29 3.70 3.61 9.21
C GLN A 29 2.18 3.43 9.15
N ALA A 30 1.77 2.17 9.18
CA ALA A 30 0.37 1.82 9.33
C ALA A 30 -0.11 2.13 10.75
N SER A 31 -1.36 2.58 10.88
CA SER A 31 -1.95 2.90 12.18
C SER A 31 -2.07 1.66 13.06
N ASN A 32 -2.01 1.84 14.38
CA ASN A 32 -2.20 0.74 15.33
C ASN A 32 -3.59 0.11 15.21
N ALA A 33 -4.61 0.91 14.89
CA ALA A 33 -5.97 0.43 14.63
C ALA A 33 -6.00 -0.52 13.42
N PHE A 34 -5.32 -0.16 12.32
CA PHE A 34 -5.19 -1.02 11.15
C PHE A 34 -4.43 -2.30 11.48
N LYS A 35 -3.28 -2.21 12.16
CA LYS A 35 -2.48 -3.38 12.54
C LYS A 35 -3.26 -4.34 13.43
N ALA A 36 -4.01 -3.82 14.41
CA ALA A 36 -4.84 -4.63 15.31
C ALA A 36 -6.02 -5.29 14.58
N ALA A 37 -6.70 -4.57 13.69
CA ALA A 37 -7.77 -5.13 12.86
C ALA A 37 -7.23 -6.22 11.91
N PHE A 38 -6.05 -5.98 11.33
CA PHE A 38 -5.38 -6.93 10.45
C PHE A 38 -4.98 -8.20 11.20
N LEU A 39 -4.31 -8.09 12.35
CA LEU A 39 -3.93 -9.25 13.16
C LEU A 39 -5.16 -10.08 13.57
N ARG A 40 -6.22 -9.43 14.08
CA ARG A 40 -7.46 -10.12 14.45
C ARG A 40 -8.01 -10.92 13.28
N LYS A 41 -8.11 -10.28 12.11
CA LYS A 41 -8.68 -10.92 10.93
C LYS A 41 -7.78 -12.01 10.35
N MET A 42 -6.46 -11.87 10.50
CA MET A 42 -5.48 -12.89 10.12
C MET A 42 -5.65 -14.15 10.97
N LEU A 43 -5.77 -14.00 12.30
CA LEU A 43 -5.96 -15.13 13.22
C LEU A 43 -7.28 -15.87 12.94
N GLU A 44 -8.36 -15.14 12.67
CA GLU A 44 -9.63 -15.76 12.25
C GLU A 44 -9.45 -16.60 10.98
N GLY A 45 -8.72 -16.09 9.97
CA GLY A 45 -8.44 -16.83 8.74
C GLY A 45 -7.65 -18.11 8.95
N LEU A 46 -6.63 -18.05 9.82
CA LEU A 46 -5.82 -19.22 10.16
C LEU A 46 -6.63 -20.26 10.94
N GLN A 47 -7.48 -19.84 11.89
CA GLN A 47 -8.36 -20.74 12.63
C GLN A 47 -9.34 -21.48 11.71
N LEU A 48 -9.97 -20.76 10.77
CA LEU A 48 -10.84 -21.36 9.76
C LEU A 48 -10.07 -22.33 8.84
N GLY A 49 -8.84 -21.99 8.49
CA GLY A 49 -7.92 -22.86 7.77
C GLY A 49 -7.64 -24.18 8.51
N LEU A 50 -7.41 -24.13 9.82
CA LEU A 50 -7.18 -25.34 10.62
C LEU A 50 -8.43 -26.21 10.75
N GLN A 51 -9.62 -25.62 10.76
CA GLN A 51 -10.89 -26.34 10.90
C GLN A 51 -11.37 -27.03 9.62
N THR A 52 -10.80 -26.70 8.45
CA THR A 52 -11.37 -27.10 7.15
C THR A 52 -10.90 -28.47 6.66
N SER A 53 -9.76 -29.00 7.14
CA SER A 53 -9.38 -30.42 6.97
C SER A 53 -8.09 -30.73 7.73
N GLU A 54 -8.07 -31.82 8.50
CA GLU A 54 -6.87 -32.34 9.19
C GLU A 54 -5.78 -32.82 8.20
N ASN A 55 -6.19 -33.16 6.97
CA ASN A 55 -5.34 -33.76 5.93
C ASN A 55 -4.87 -32.76 4.85
N MET A 56 -4.82 -31.46 5.15
CA MET A 56 -4.28 -30.50 4.18
C MET A 56 -2.82 -30.77 3.85
N SER A 57 -2.53 -30.82 2.55
CA SER A 57 -1.17 -30.80 2.03
C SER A 57 -0.46 -29.50 2.42
N LEU A 58 0.87 -29.54 2.44
CA LEU A 58 1.69 -28.36 2.72
C LEU A 58 1.44 -27.22 1.72
N ALA A 59 1.10 -27.54 0.47
CA ALA A 59 0.73 -26.56 -0.55
C ALA A 59 -0.58 -25.84 -0.21
N GLU A 60 -1.60 -26.56 0.26
CA GLU A 60 -2.87 -25.98 0.70
C GLU A 60 -2.68 -25.12 1.95
N ARG A 61 -1.88 -25.57 2.92
CA ARG A 61 -1.56 -24.78 4.12
C ARG A 61 -0.90 -23.45 3.76
N LYS A 62 0.06 -23.46 2.82
CA LYS A 62 0.70 -22.24 2.31
C LYS A 62 -0.31 -21.31 1.64
N GLU A 63 -1.22 -21.86 0.84
CA GLU A 63 -2.24 -21.07 0.17
C GLU A 63 -3.24 -20.46 1.15
N VAL A 64 -3.67 -21.22 2.18
CA VAL A 64 -4.50 -20.70 3.28
C VAL A 64 -3.82 -19.52 3.95
N VAL A 65 -2.55 -19.65 4.35
CA VAL A 65 -1.81 -18.54 4.99
C VAL A 65 -1.76 -17.31 4.09
N LYS A 66 -1.46 -17.50 2.80
CA LYS A 66 -1.40 -16.42 1.82
C LYS A 66 -2.75 -15.72 1.65
N VAL A 67 -3.81 -16.49 1.41
CA VAL A 67 -5.17 -15.98 1.20
C VAL A 67 -5.69 -15.30 2.46
N SER A 68 -5.52 -15.90 3.64
CA SER A 68 -5.90 -15.29 4.91
C SER A 68 -5.20 -13.96 5.11
N SER A 69 -3.91 -13.86 4.76
CA SER A 69 -3.16 -12.60 4.85
C SER A 69 -3.68 -11.53 3.88
N ASP A 70 -3.92 -11.89 2.62
CA ASP A 70 -4.44 -10.95 1.62
C ASP A 70 -5.87 -10.47 1.96
N VAL A 71 -6.73 -11.39 2.39
CA VAL A 71 -8.10 -11.11 2.82
C VAL A 71 -8.11 -10.23 4.07
N ALA A 72 -7.31 -10.57 5.08
CA ALA A 72 -7.26 -9.83 6.34
C ALA A 72 -6.69 -8.41 6.15
N MET A 73 -5.66 -8.26 5.32
CA MET A 73 -5.10 -6.94 4.96
C MET A 73 -6.13 -6.07 4.25
N ALA A 74 -6.83 -6.63 3.25
CA ALA A 74 -7.87 -5.94 2.50
C ALA A 74 -9.08 -5.58 3.38
N PHE A 75 -9.48 -6.50 4.26
CA PHE A 75 -10.58 -6.28 5.20
C PHE A 75 -10.25 -5.16 6.19
N ALA A 76 -9.08 -5.23 6.83
CA ALA A 76 -8.64 -4.27 7.82
C ALA A 76 -8.50 -2.86 7.24
N ARG A 77 -8.11 -2.73 5.97
CA ARG A 77 -7.99 -1.41 5.35
C ARG A 77 -9.35 -0.75 5.15
N GLY A 78 -10.32 -1.49 4.62
CA GLY A 78 -11.68 -1.04 4.37
C GLY A 78 -11.79 0.12 3.37
N GLY A 79 -12.52 -0.08 2.26
CA GLY A 79 -12.89 1.02 1.37
C GLY A 79 -11.81 1.57 0.43
N ALA A 80 -10.59 1.04 0.46
CA ALA A 80 -9.59 1.31 -0.58
C ALA A 80 -9.95 0.57 -1.89
N ASN A 81 -9.55 1.12 -3.03
CA ASN A 81 -9.82 0.47 -4.31
C ASN A 81 -8.98 -0.79 -4.47
N TRP A 82 -7.71 -0.75 -4.04
CA TRP A 82 -6.85 -1.93 -4.05
C TRP A 82 -7.38 -3.05 -3.15
N SER A 83 -7.97 -2.72 -2.00
CA SER A 83 -8.49 -3.75 -1.08
C SER A 83 -9.70 -4.48 -1.68
N ARG A 84 -10.57 -3.75 -2.38
CA ARG A 84 -11.68 -4.35 -3.15
C ARG A 84 -11.21 -5.17 -4.33
N ALA A 85 -10.21 -4.69 -5.06
CA ALA A 85 -9.64 -5.44 -6.18
C ALA A 85 -9.08 -6.79 -5.72
N ILE A 86 -8.39 -6.83 -4.57
CA ILE A 86 -7.91 -8.09 -3.96
C ILE A 86 -9.09 -9.02 -3.65
N ILE A 87 -10.10 -8.55 -2.92
CA ILE A 87 -11.23 -9.39 -2.50
C ILE A 87 -12.04 -9.89 -3.70
N THR A 88 -12.28 -9.04 -4.70
CA THR A 88 -13.01 -9.43 -5.92
C THR A 88 -12.24 -10.46 -6.74
N ASN A 89 -10.91 -10.34 -6.83
CA ASN A 89 -10.06 -11.34 -7.50
C ASN A 89 -10.08 -12.68 -6.75
N LEU A 90 -9.88 -12.67 -5.43
CA LEU A 90 -9.90 -13.89 -4.61
C LEU A 90 -11.28 -14.56 -4.53
N SER A 91 -12.36 -13.80 -4.74
CA SER A 91 -13.73 -14.34 -4.80
C SER A 91 -14.06 -15.00 -6.14
N LYS A 92 -13.38 -14.61 -7.22
CA LYS A 92 -13.49 -15.24 -8.55
C LYS A 92 -12.69 -16.54 -8.61
N GLU A 93 -11.57 -16.60 -7.90
CA GLU A 93 -10.69 -17.76 -7.84
C GLU A 93 -11.38 -18.93 -7.11
N GLY A 94 -11.60 -20.04 -7.83
CA GLY A 94 -12.53 -21.09 -7.41
C GLY A 94 -12.15 -21.77 -6.08
N LYS A 95 -10.85 -22.03 -5.88
CA LYS A 95 -10.33 -22.70 -4.68
C LYS A 95 -10.37 -21.82 -3.43
N THR A 96 -10.17 -20.52 -3.58
CA THR A 96 -10.07 -19.57 -2.46
C THR A 96 -11.42 -18.95 -2.11
N LYS A 97 -12.41 -19.04 -3.01
CA LYS A 97 -13.75 -18.48 -2.85
C LYS A 97 -14.46 -18.90 -1.58
N SER A 98 -14.36 -20.18 -1.19
CA SER A 98 -14.99 -20.70 0.03
C SER A 98 -14.38 -20.05 1.27
N LEU A 99 -13.04 -20.03 1.39
CA LEU A 99 -12.32 -19.41 2.50
C LEU A 99 -12.62 -17.91 2.61
N VAL A 100 -12.58 -17.18 1.49
CA VAL A 100 -12.90 -15.74 1.46
C VAL A 100 -14.32 -15.49 1.94
N ARG A 101 -15.29 -16.29 1.48
CA ARG A 101 -16.69 -16.18 1.89
C ARG A 101 -16.85 -16.46 3.38
N THR A 102 -16.18 -17.47 3.91
CA THR A 102 -16.25 -17.80 5.34
C THR A 102 -15.60 -16.73 6.20
N MET A 103 -14.44 -16.20 5.79
CA MET A 103 -13.75 -15.12 6.50
C MET A 103 -14.54 -13.82 6.52
N LEU A 104 -15.14 -13.42 5.41
CA LEU A 104 -15.86 -12.13 5.32
C LEU A 104 -17.34 -12.24 5.73
N GLY A 105 -17.95 -13.41 5.61
CA GLY A 105 -19.38 -13.59 5.88
C GLY A 105 -20.24 -12.56 5.15
N LYS A 106 -21.04 -11.80 5.91
CA LYS A 106 -21.90 -10.73 5.38
C LYS A 106 -21.11 -9.50 4.89
N ASP A 107 -19.86 -9.34 5.32
CA ASP A 107 -19.03 -8.20 4.93
C ASP A 107 -18.55 -8.26 3.48
N VAL A 108 -18.65 -9.41 2.80
CA VAL A 108 -18.38 -9.52 1.35
C VAL A 108 -19.16 -8.48 0.55
N GLU A 109 -20.42 -8.21 0.94
CA GLU A 109 -21.24 -7.21 0.26
C GLU A 109 -20.69 -5.79 0.38
N ARG A 110 -19.96 -5.46 1.45
CA ARG A 110 -19.33 -4.13 1.62
C ARG A 110 -18.24 -3.87 0.58
N PHE A 111 -17.65 -4.94 0.04
CA PHE A 111 -16.63 -4.86 -0.99
C PHE A 111 -17.20 -4.91 -2.41
N ASN A 112 -18.38 -5.49 -2.58
CA ASN A 112 -19.09 -5.54 -3.87
C ASN A 112 -19.92 -4.28 -4.16
N LYS A 113 -20.29 -3.51 -3.13
CA LYS A 113 -21.01 -2.25 -3.30
C LYS A 113 -20.05 -1.15 -3.80
N PRO A 114 -20.40 -0.40 -4.87
CA PRO A 114 -19.62 0.75 -5.27
C PRO A 114 -19.50 1.71 -4.08
N SER A 115 -18.30 2.25 -3.82
CA SER A 115 -18.17 3.32 -2.81
C SER A 115 -19.00 4.49 -3.29
N HIS A 116 -20.12 4.75 -2.61
CA HIS A 116 -20.67 6.09 -2.56
C HIS A 116 -19.66 6.93 -1.77
N THR A 117 -18.61 7.41 -2.44
CA THR A 117 -17.81 8.49 -1.89
C THR A 117 -18.81 9.58 -1.56
N SER A 118 -18.88 9.91 -0.27
CA SER A 118 -19.64 11.03 0.28
C SER A 118 -19.62 12.18 -0.72
N LYS A 119 -20.82 12.60 -1.17
CA LYS A 119 -21.01 13.77 -2.02
C LYS A 119 -20.28 14.92 -1.33
N LYS A 120 -19.07 15.26 -1.80
CA LYS A 120 -18.42 16.51 -1.40
C LYS A 120 -19.41 17.59 -1.83
N VAL A 121 -20.00 18.27 -0.85
CA VAL A 121 -20.77 19.49 -1.07
C VAL A 121 -19.78 20.51 -1.61
N THR A 122 -19.53 20.49 -2.91
CA THR A 122 -18.76 21.51 -3.57
C THR A 122 -19.70 22.69 -3.77
N THR A 123 -19.57 23.71 -2.94
CA THR A 123 -20.06 25.05 -3.24
C THR A 123 -19.40 25.52 -4.54
N LYS A 124 -20.08 25.26 -5.67
CA LYS A 124 -19.61 25.46 -7.06
C LYS A 124 -19.16 26.90 -7.38
N LYS A 125 -19.37 27.85 -6.47
CA LYS A 125 -19.05 29.27 -6.67
C LYS A 125 -17.58 29.61 -6.40
N ILE A 126 -16.88 28.91 -5.50
CA ILE A 126 -15.47 29.23 -5.16
C ILE A 126 -14.48 28.68 -6.18
N LEU A 127 -14.75 27.50 -6.75
CA LEU A 127 -13.89 26.87 -7.76
C LEU A 127 -13.81 27.63 -9.08
N LYS A 128 -14.85 28.42 -9.45
CA LYS A 128 -14.82 29.19 -10.70
C LYS A 128 -13.79 30.34 -10.67
N ARG A 129 -13.49 30.90 -9.50
CA ARG A 129 -12.51 32.00 -9.35
C ARG A 129 -11.07 31.49 -9.34
N SER A 130 -10.81 30.36 -8.68
CA SER A 130 -9.46 29.76 -8.64
C SER A 130 -9.06 29.08 -9.96
N TYR A 131 -10.02 28.55 -10.73
CA TYR A 131 -9.72 27.90 -12.01
C TYR A 131 -9.31 28.90 -13.10
N ARG A 132 -9.84 30.13 -13.09
CA ARG A 132 -9.46 31.17 -14.07
C ARG A 132 -8.06 31.72 -13.84
N ILE A 133 -7.62 31.82 -12.58
CA ILE A 133 -6.30 32.37 -12.23
C ILE A 133 -5.18 31.36 -12.50
N ARG A 134 -5.45 30.04 -12.43
CA ARG A 134 -4.43 29.00 -12.65
C ARG A 134 -4.10 28.68 -14.11
N ARG A 135 -4.88 29.16 -15.09
CA ARG A 135 -4.59 28.88 -16.51
C ARG A 135 -3.40 29.69 -17.05
N THR A 136 -3.04 30.78 -16.39
CA THR A 136 -1.98 31.68 -16.87
C THR A 136 -0.60 31.33 -16.34
N VAL A 137 -0.49 30.49 -15.31
CA VAL A 137 0.79 30.15 -14.67
C VAL A 137 0.93 28.64 -14.56
N ARG A 138 1.81 28.06 -15.40
CA ARG A 138 2.26 26.65 -15.50
C ARG A 138 1.73 25.85 -16.69
N LYS A 139 2.10 26.28 -17.90
CA LYS A 139 2.69 25.34 -18.86
C LYS A 139 4.20 25.32 -18.59
N SER A 140 4.67 24.51 -17.63
CA SER A 140 6.07 24.10 -17.72
C SER A 140 6.18 23.15 -18.91
N PHE A 141 6.97 23.55 -19.89
CA PHE A 141 7.36 22.74 -21.03
C PHE A 141 8.35 21.66 -20.57
N ALA A 142 7.90 20.73 -19.73
CA ALA A 142 8.60 19.47 -19.61
C ALA A 142 8.49 18.78 -20.98
N SER A 143 9.64 18.48 -21.60
CA SER A 143 9.74 17.98 -22.97
C SER A 143 8.85 16.75 -23.19
N GLY A 144 8.30 16.57 -24.40
CA GLY A 144 7.41 15.43 -24.71
C GLY A 144 7.98 14.07 -24.30
N LEU A 145 9.32 13.93 -24.32
CA LEU A 145 10.07 12.77 -23.83
C LEU A 145 9.85 12.50 -22.33
N THR A 146 9.97 13.51 -21.48
CA THR A 146 9.74 13.36 -20.02
C THR A 146 8.28 12.98 -19.70
N ARG A 147 7.31 13.54 -20.43
CA ARG A 147 5.89 13.17 -20.28
C ARG A 147 5.62 11.74 -20.74
N SER A 148 6.23 11.31 -21.85
CA SER A 148 6.12 9.93 -22.35
C SER A 148 6.71 8.91 -21.37
N LEU A 149 7.88 9.22 -20.78
CA LEU A 149 8.50 8.35 -19.78
C LEU A 149 7.65 8.21 -18.52
N VAL A 150 7.13 9.33 -17.97
CA VAL A 150 6.24 9.29 -16.80
C VAL A 150 5.00 8.47 -17.10
N LYS A 151 4.35 8.66 -18.25
CA LYS A 151 3.19 7.84 -18.66
C LYS A 151 3.51 6.35 -18.71
N LYS A 152 4.65 5.97 -19.30
CA LYS A 152 5.09 4.56 -19.35
C LYS A 152 5.29 3.97 -17.94
N ARG A 153 5.97 4.71 -17.05
CA ARG A 153 6.20 4.27 -15.66
C ARG A 153 4.88 4.16 -14.89
N THR A 154 3.98 5.13 -15.02
CA THR A 154 2.65 5.08 -14.42
C THR A 154 1.87 3.88 -14.93
N GLN A 155 1.95 3.54 -16.22
CA GLN A 155 1.26 2.37 -16.77
C GLN A 155 1.80 1.06 -16.19
N VAL A 156 3.12 0.94 -16.00
CA VAL A 156 3.72 -0.22 -15.32
C VAL A 156 3.23 -0.30 -13.88
N LEU A 157 3.22 0.83 -13.15
CA LEU A 157 2.76 0.86 -11.77
C LEU A 157 1.28 0.48 -11.62
N LYS A 158 0.42 0.89 -12.57
CA LYS A 158 -1.00 0.54 -12.58
C LYS A 158 -1.27 -0.95 -12.67
N ARG A 159 -0.40 -1.70 -13.35
CA ARG A 159 -0.48 -3.16 -13.45
C ARG A 159 -0.03 -3.88 -12.18
N ILE A 160 0.80 -3.24 -11.36
CA ILE A 160 1.33 -3.81 -10.12
C ILE A 160 0.35 -3.58 -8.95
N VAL A 161 -0.25 -2.40 -8.89
CA VAL A 161 -1.20 -2.05 -7.83
C VAL A 161 -2.55 -2.69 -8.13
N PRO A 162 -3.12 -3.51 -7.23
CA PRO A 162 -4.44 -4.09 -7.44
C PRO A 162 -5.49 -3.01 -7.74
N GLY A 163 -6.22 -3.15 -8.84
CA GLY A 163 -7.23 -2.17 -9.26
C GLY A 163 -6.67 -0.86 -9.84
N GLY A 164 -5.36 -0.72 -10.00
CA GLY A 164 -4.71 0.50 -10.51
C GLY A 164 -5.14 0.89 -11.94
N ASP A 165 -5.40 -0.10 -12.79
CA ASP A 165 -5.87 0.13 -14.18
C ASP A 165 -7.24 0.82 -14.23
N SER A 166 -8.08 0.66 -13.20
CA SER A 166 -9.41 1.27 -13.14
C SER A 166 -9.41 2.75 -12.69
N LEU A 167 -8.26 3.25 -12.21
CA LEU A 167 -8.13 4.61 -11.68
C LEU A 167 -7.67 5.58 -12.76
N ASN A 168 -8.60 6.45 -13.19
CA ASN A 168 -8.33 7.45 -14.24
C ASN A 168 -7.61 8.70 -13.71
N ASP A 169 -7.82 9.05 -12.44
CA ASP A 169 -7.16 10.21 -11.81
C ASP A 169 -5.79 9.82 -11.25
N GLU A 170 -4.73 10.48 -11.74
CA GLU A 170 -3.34 10.19 -11.36
C GLU A 170 -3.05 10.46 -9.88
N LEU A 171 -3.66 11.50 -9.30
CA LEU A 171 -3.45 11.84 -7.88
C LEU A 171 -4.12 10.83 -6.96
N SER A 172 -5.36 10.43 -7.26
CA SER A 172 -6.04 9.36 -6.55
C SER A 172 -5.29 8.02 -6.65
N PHE A 173 -4.76 7.70 -7.83
CA PHE A 173 -3.93 6.50 -8.05
C PHE A 173 -2.65 6.50 -7.20
N LEU A 174 -1.95 7.64 -7.12
CA LEU A 174 -0.75 7.73 -6.30
C LEU A 174 -1.06 7.60 -4.81
N GLY A 175 -2.18 8.17 -4.35
CA GLY A 175 -2.68 7.99 -2.98
C GLY A 175 -2.97 6.53 -2.65
N GLU A 176 -3.65 5.81 -3.54
CA GLU A 176 -3.91 4.36 -3.42
C GLU A 176 -2.63 3.54 -3.43
N THR A 177 -1.65 3.92 -4.26
CA THR A 177 -0.34 3.25 -4.31
C THR A 177 0.41 3.39 -3.00
N LEU A 178 0.47 4.61 -2.45
CA LEU A 178 1.12 4.86 -1.16
C LEU A 178 0.46 4.04 -0.05
N ASP A 179 -0.87 4.05 -0.01
CA ASP A 179 -1.66 3.30 0.95
C ASP A 179 -1.42 1.78 0.86
N TYR A 180 -1.31 1.27 -0.38
CA TYR A 180 -0.98 -0.14 -0.62
C TYR A 180 0.43 -0.49 -0.15
N VAL A 181 1.43 0.37 -0.40
CA VAL A 181 2.81 0.17 0.09
C VAL A 181 2.87 0.11 1.61
N VAL A 182 2.16 1.01 2.30
CA VAL A 182 2.07 1.00 3.77
C VAL A 182 1.43 -0.30 4.28
N SER A 183 0.41 -0.78 3.58
CA SER A 183 -0.28 -2.04 3.91
C SER A 183 0.60 -3.27 3.67
N LEU A 184 1.36 -3.29 2.58
CA LEU A 184 2.34 -4.34 2.29
C LEU A 184 3.44 -4.41 3.36
N LYS A 185 3.96 -3.25 3.79
CA LYS A 185 4.93 -3.21 4.89
C LYS A 185 4.35 -3.83 6.17
N ALA A 186 3.12 -3.45 6.53
CA ALA A 186 2.45 -4.02 7.69
C ALA A 186 2.20 -5.53 7.55
N ARG A 187 1.96 -6.05 6.33
CA ARG A 187 1.89 -7.50 6.06
C ARG A 187 3.20 -8.21 6.36
N VAL A 188 4.32 -7.65 5.91
CA VAL A 188 5.64 -8.22 6.19
C VAL A 188 5.93 -8.19 7.69
N ASP A 189 5.71 -7.05 8.35
CA ASP A 189 5.92 -6.90 9.80
C ASP A 189 5.09 -7.91 10.61
N LEU A 190 3.81 -8.09 10.24
CA LEU A 190 2.92 -9.05 10.88
C LEU A 190 3.41 -10.50 10.71
N MET A 191 3.74 -10.90 9.49
CA MET A 191 4.19 -12.26 9.20
C MET A 191 5.51 -12.58 9.90
N GLN A 192 6.43 -11.61 9.95
CA GLN A 192 7.68 -11.76 10.69
C GLN A 192 7.42 -11.89 12.20
N GLY A 193 6.49 -11.12 12.76
CA GLY A 193 6.09 -11.22 14.16
C GLY A 193 5.52 -12.59 14.51
N ILE A 194 4.69 -13.15 13.63
CA ILE A 194 4.14 -14.51 13.81
C ILE A 194 5.27 -15.56 13.74
N ALA A 195 6.14 -15.48 12.74
CA ALA A 195 7.25 -16.42 12.60
C ALA A 195 8.17 -16.41 13.83
N ASN A 196 8.54 -15.23 14.31
CA ASN A 196 9.38 -15.07 15.50
C ASN A 196 8.69 -15.63 16.77
N ALA A 197 7.37 -15.43 16.91
CA ALA A 197 6.62 -15.96 18.05
C ALA A 197 6.55 -17.50 18.02
N VAL A 198 6.36 -18.09 16.83
CA VAL A 198 6.38 -19.55 16.65
C VAL A 198 7.78 -20.12 16.93
N ASP A 199 8.83 -19.47 16.42
CA ASP A 199 10.21 -19.89 16.68
C ASP A 199 10.58 -19.79 18.17
N ALA A 200 10.10 -18.77 18.87
CA ALA A 200 10.30 -18.62 20.30
C ALA A 200 9.55 -19.68 21.12
N LEU A 201 8.38 -20.14 20.64
CA LEU A 201 7.63 -21.23 21.26
C LEU A 201 8.33 -22.58 21.06
N ASN A 202 8.87 -22.85 19.88
CA ASN A 202 9.56 -24.10 19.56
C ASN A 202 10.93 -24.25 20.26
N ARG A 203 11.48 -23.16 20.81
CA ARG A 203 12.74 -23.16 21.58
C ARG A 203 12.53 -23.40 23.07
N ARG A 204 11.28 -23.47 23.54
CA ARG A 204 10.92 -23.82 24.92
C ARG A 204 10.59 -25.30 25.01
#